data_AF-A0A455SJ92-F1
#
_entry.id   AF-A0A455SJ92-F1
#
_cell.length_a   1.000
_cell.length_b   1.000
_cell.length_c   1.000
_cell.angle_alpha   90.00
_cell.angle_beta   90.00
_cell.angle_gamma   90.00
#
_symmetry.space_group_name_H-M   'P 1'
#
loop_
_entity.id
_entity.type
_entity.pdbx_description
1 polymer ?
#
loop_
_entity_poly.entity_id
_entity_poly.type
_entity_poly.pdbx_seq_one_letter_code
_entity_poly.pdbx_strand_id
1 'polypeptide(L)'
;MSGTTIDPLPIPGAFSACPTSTETERSLRFSRTGTVEMVMRGQGFNGRARGRFSIQTLTRTSALIYLFNVKIYDLADTTYSNPMRTLPSRNVTVSREGGAFAFEKPGQPETEDQSCLLYRARYRFDVDPLSLLGDNAEATSGPCYYQLDTQEELPRNVLADMGITVEK
;
A
#
# COMPACT_ATOMS: atom_id res chain seq x y z
N MET A 1 34.47 13.60 -8.15
CA MET A 1 33.11 13.07 -8.36
C MET A 1 32.38 13.17 -7.04
N SER A 2 31.57 14.20 -6.84
CA SER A 2 30.82 14.40 -5.60
C SER A 2 29.61 13.47 -5.63
N GLY A 3 29.65 12.40 -4.84
CA GLY A 3 28.50 11.52 -4.66
C GLY A 3 27.39 12.29 -3.99
N THR A 4 26.39 12.72 -4.76
CA THR A 4 25.14 13.23 -4.24
C THR A 4 24.44 12.09 -3.51
N THR A 5 24.56 12.08 -2.19
CA THR A 5 23.72 11.28 -1.30
C THR A 5 22.27 11.66 -1.62
N ILE A 6 21.57 10.76 -2.31
CA ILE A 6 20.14 10.90 -2.55
C ILE A 6 19.48 10.57 -1.23
N ASP A 7 18.85 11.57 -0.60
CA ASP A 7 18.03 11.32 0.59
C ASP A 7 16.98 10.26 0.24
N PRO A 8 16.87 9.20 1.05
CA PRO A 8 16.03 8.06 0.73
C PRO A 8 14.56 8.47 0.66
N LEU A 9 13.79 7.77 -0.18
CA LEU A 9 12.34 7.89 -0.17
C LEU A 9 11.86 7.73 1.28
N PRO A 10 11.07 8.66 1.84
CA PRO A 10 10.49 8.50 3.16
C PRO A 10 9.42 7.41 3.06
N ILE A 11 9.86 6.16 3.02
CA ILE A 11 9.04 5.00 3.31
C ILE A 11 9.20 4.80 4.82
N PRO A 12 8.15 5.08 5.61
CA PRO A 12 8.23 4.87 7.05
C PRO A 12 8.52 3.38 7.31
N GLY A 13 9.42 3.08 8.25
CA GLY A 13 9.91 1.70 8.43
C GLY A 13 8.81 0.64 8.57
N ALA A 14 7.64 1.02 9.09
CA ALA A 14 6.39 0.29 8.87
C ALA A 14 5.43 1.18 8.10
N PHE A 15 4.70 0.59 7.16
CA PHE A 15 3.64 1.26 6.42
C PHE A 15 2.56 0.25 6.04
N SER A 16 1.31 0.70 6.02
CA SER A 16 0.22 -0.04 5.38
C SER A 16 -0.10 0.64 4.08
N ALA A 17 -0.41 -0.16 3.08
CA ALA A 17 -0.80 0.24 1.75
C ALA A 17 -2.16 -0.40 1.47
N CYS A 18 -3.19 0.42 1.29
CA CYS A 18 -4.49 -0.03 0.78
C CYS A 18 -4.75 0.60 -0.61
N PRO A 19 -5.22 -0.17 -1.60
CA PRO A 19 -5.52 0.35 -2.95
C PRO A 19 -6.76 1.28 -2.94
N THR A 20 -7.69 1.02 -2.02
CA THR A 20 -8.78 1.91 -1.63
C THR A 20 -8.93 1.88 -0.11
N SER A 21 -9.42 2.96 0.49
CA SER A 21 -9.58 3.07 1.96
C SER A 21 -10.80 2.33 2.50
N THR A 22 -11.72 1.92 1.63
CA THR A 22 -12.92 1.14 1.92
C THR A 22 -12.66 -0.38 1.90
N GLU A 23 -11.64 -0.84 1.18
CA GLU A 23 -11.31 -2.25 1.08
C GLU A 23 -10.41 -2.73 2.23
N THR A 24 -11.03 -3.02 3.40
CA THR A 24 -10.40 -3.89 4.43
C THR A 24 -10.04 -5.28 3.89
N GLU A 25 -10.58 -5.59 2.72
CA GLU A 25 -10.47 -6.81 1.95
C GLU A 25 -9.19 -6.88 1.10
N ARG A 26 -8.53 -5.75 0.81
CA ARG A 26 -7.28 -5.68 0.04
C ARG A 26 -6.27 -4.81 0.76
N SER A 27 -5.26 -5.42 1.38
CA SER A 27 -4.27 -4.67 2.15
C SER A 27 -2.86 -5.25 2.05
N LEU A 28 -1.90 -4.34 2.07
CA LEU A 28 -0.49 -4.62 2.24
C LEU A 28 -0.02 -4.00 3.56
N ARG A 29 0.70 -4.75 4.38
CA ARG A 29 1.27 -4.26 5.63
C ARG A 29 2.73 -4.64 5.72
N PHE A 30 3.57 -3.63 5.72
CA PHE A 30 5.01 -3.72 5.87
C PHE A 30 5.38 -3.35 7.30
N SER A 31 6.09 -4.22 8.00
CA SER A 31 6.52 -3.98 9.38
C SER A 31 7.96 -3.48 9.45
N ARG A 32 8.30 -2.78 10.54
CA ARG A 32 9.67 -2.32 10.84
C ARG A 32 10.69 -3.46 10.92
N THR A 33 10.20 -4.69 11.15
CA THR A 33 11.05 -5.88 11.28
C THR A 33 11.38 -6.53 9.94
N GLY A 34 10.93 -5.94 8.82
CA GLY A 34 11.16 -6.46 7.47
C GLY A 34 10.17 -7.57 7.08
N THR A 35 8.99 -7.63 7.71
CA THR A 35 7.92 -8.57 7.31
C THR A 35 6.89 -7.87 6.47
N VAL A 36 6.39 -8.57 5.45
CA VAL A 36 5.23 -8.14 4.66
C VAL A 36 4.07 -9.09 4.93
N GLU A 37 2.89 -8.52 5.10
CA GLU A 37 1.61 -9.21 5.14
C GLU A 37 0.75 -8.67 4.00
N MET A 38 0.10 -9.57 3.27
CA MET A 38 -0.76 -9.24 2.14
C MET A 38 -2.09 -9.95 2.35
N VAL A 39 -3.19 -9.24 2.20
CA VAL A 39 -4.54 -9.80 2.30
C VAL A 39 -5.29 -9.41 1.03
N MET A 40 -5.91 -10.39 0.39
CA MET A 40 -6.79 -10.18 -0.75
C MET A 40 -8.03 -11.05 -0.56
N ARG A 41 -9.18 -10.40 -0.56
CA ARG A 41 -10.52 -10.97 -0.62
C ARG A 41 -11.23 -10.41 -1.84
N GLY A 42 -11.97 -11.24 -2.55
CA GLY A 42 -12.72 -10.86 -3.75
C GLY A 42 -12.97 -12.01 -4.71
N GLN A 43 -13.59 -11.71 -5.86
CA GLN A 43 -14.04 -12.72 -6.83
C GLN A 43 -12.91 -13.59 -7.43
N GLY A 44 -11.64 -13.16 -7.35
CA GLY A 44 -10.51 -13.89 -7.96
C GLY A 44 -9.64 -14.68 -6.99
N PHE A 45 -9.56 -14.28 -5.72
CA PHE A 45 -8.73 -14.92 -4.71
C PHE A 45 -9.15 -14.48 -3.30
N ASN A 46 -9.24 -15.44 -2.40
CA ASN A 46 -9.49 -15.22 -0.98
C ASN A 46 -8.35 -15.86 -0.19
N GLY A 47 -7.37 -15.05 0.20
CA GLY A 47 -6.23 -15.57 0.92
C GLY A 47 -5.37 -14.48 1.53
N ARG A 48 -4.41 -14.94 2.32
CA ARG A 48 -3.41 -14.08 2.94
C ARG A 48 -2.03 -14.59 2.64
N ALA A 49 -1.07 -13.70 2.57
CA ALA A 49 0.32 -14.06 2.44
C ALA A 49 1.19 -13.36 3.45
N ARG A 50 2.28 -14.03 3.85
CA ARG A 50 3.29 -13.48 4.74
C ARG A 50 4.68 -13.81 4.21
N GLY A 51 5.55 -12.82 4.25
CA GLY A 51 6.93 -13.00 3.82
C GLY A 51 7.86 -11.94 4.40
N ARG A 52 8.95 -11.71 3.69
CA ARG A 52 9.96 -10.72 4.01
C ARG A 52 10.05 -9.69 2.89
N PHE A 53 10.50 -8.50 3.26
CA PHE A 53 10.81 -7.47 2.29
C PHE A 53 12.10 -6.74 2.61
N SER A 54 12.71 -6.16 1.59
CA SER A 54 13.76 -5.15 1.72
C SER A 54 13.50 -4.02 0.73
N ILE A 55 14.00 -2.82 1.05
CA ILE A 55 13.81 -1.63 0.24
C ILE A 55 15.17 -1.16 -0.25
N GLN A 56 15.27 -0.89 -1.54
CA GLN A 56 16.39 -0.18 -2.15
C GLN A 56 15.89 1.15 -2.69
N THR A 57 16.43 2.26 -2.17
CA THR A 57 16.13 3.59 -2.74
C THR A 57 16.71 3.66 -4.15
N LEU A 58 15.91 4.09 -5.12
CA LEU A 58 16.34 4.34 -6.49
C LEU A 58 16.55 5.84 -6.73
N THR A 59 15.58 6.65 -6.32
CA THR A 59 15.62 8.11 -6.42
C THR A 59 15.01 8.76 -5.17
N ARG A 60 14.97 10.10 -5.12
CA ARG A 60 14.29 10.83 -4.04
C ARG A 60 12.80 10.52 -3.94
N THR A 61 12.19 10.07 -5.04
CA THR A 61 10.75 9.82 -5.14
C THR A 61 10.43 8.38 -5.52
N SER A 62 11.41 7.48 -5.60
CA SER A 62 11.15 6.08 -5.94
C SER A 62 12.06 5.08 -5.22
N ALA A 63 11.52 3.89 -4.99
CA ALA A 63 12.22 2.77 -4.37
C ALA A 63 11.82 1.44 -4.99
N LEU A 64 12.73 0.48 -4.97
CA LEU A 64 12.49 -0.91 -5.32
C LEU A 64 12.20 -1.69 -4.03
N ILE A 65 11.05 -2.36 -3.98
CA ILE A 65 10.67 -3.27 -2.91
C ILE A 65 10.97 -4.69 -3.40
N TYR A 66 11.91 -5.36 -2.73
CA TYR A 66 12.22 -6.77 -2.94
C TYR A 66 11.37 -7.61 -1.99
N LEU A 67 10.49 -8.44 -2.53
CA LEU A 67 9.60 -9.35 -1.80
C LEU A 67 10.17 -10.77 -1.92
N PHE A 68 10.36 -11.44 -0.78
CA PHE A 68 10.95 -12.78 -0.77
C PHE A 68 10.42 -13.63 0.39
N ASN A 69 10.57 -14.95 0.26
CA ASN A 69 10.02 -15.93 1.21
C ASN A 69 8.53 -15.71 1.49
N VAL A 70 7.77 -15.27 0.48
CA VAL A 70 6.34 -15.02 0.60
C VAL A 70 5.60 -16.34 0.49
N LYS A 71 4.86 -16.68 1.53
CA LYS A 71 4.04 -17.88 1.61
C LYS A 71 2.57 -17.48 1.62
N ILE A 72 1.75 -18.21 0.88
CA ILE A 72 0.30 -18.04 0.82
C ILE A 72 -0.35 -19.04 1.77
N TYR A 73 -1.38 -18.56 2.45
CA TYR A 73 -2.18 -19.30 3.40
C TYR A 73 -3.65 -19.10 3.08
N ASP A 74 -4.45 -20.07 3.50
CA ASP A 74 -5.89 -19.90 3.53
C ASP A 74 -6.23 -18.67 4.38
N LEU A 75 -7.24 -17.93 3.95
CA LEU A 75 -7.69 -16.72 4.64
C LEU A 75 -8.13 -16.99 6.10
N ALA A 76 -8.64 -18.19 6.37
CA ALA A 76 -9.04 -18.65 7.69
C ALA A 76 -7.85 -19.04 8.58
N ASP A 77 -6.67 -19.35 8.01
CA ASP A 77 -5.46 -19.65 8.80
C ASP A 77 -4.83 -18.36 9.33
N THR A 78 -5.34 -17.89 10.47
CA THR A 78 -4.82 -16.69 11.13
C THR A 78 -3.49 -16.90 11.85
N THR A 79 -3.08 -18.16 12.01
CA THR A 79 -1.86 -18.53 12.72
C THR A 79 -0.65 -18.70 11.81
N TYR A 80 -0.86 -18.68 10.49
CA TYR A 80 0.17 -18.93 9.49
C TYR A 80 0.85 -20.29 9.66
N SER A 81 0.06 -21.31 9.99
CA SER A 81 0.54 -22.64 10.34
C SER A 81 0.85 -23.50 9.12
N ASN A 82 0.00 -23.46 8.10
CA ASN A 82 0.07 -24.35 6.95
C ASN A 82 0.07 -23.57 5.64
N PRO A 83 1.25 -23.30 5.06
CA PRO A 83 1.33 -22.59 3.79
C PRO A 83 0.81 -23.48 2.66
N MET A 84 -0.12 -22.96 1.86
CA MET A 84 -0.66 -23.62 0.67
C MET A 84 0.38 -23.67 -0.45
N ARG A 85 1.13 -22.57 -0.62
CA ARG A 85 2.21 -22.44 -1.61
C ARG A 85 3.20 -21.34 -1.24
N THR A 86 4.36 -21.38 -1.87
CA THR A 86 5.38 -20.31 -1.78
C THR A 86 5.44 -19.58 -3.11
N LEU A 87 5.46 -18.24 -3.06
CA LEU A 87 5.62 -17.39 -4.23
C LEU A 87 7.11 -17.20 -4.56
N PRO A 88 7.48 -17.09 -5.84
CA PRO A 88 8.82 -16.69 -6.23
C PRO A 88 9.12 -15.27 -5.74
N SER A 89 10.39 -14.99 -5.47
CA SER A 89 10.81 -13.63 -5.15
C SER A 89 10.49 -12.66 -6.30
N ARG A 90 10.05 -11.46 -5.95
CA ARG A 90 9.60 -10.45 -6.90
C ARG A 90 10.05 -9.05 -6.48
N ASN A 91 10.22 -8.20 -7.46
CA ASN A 91 10.56 -6.80 -7.26
C ASN A 91 9.37 -5.97 -7.71
N VAL A 92 9.06 -4.92 -6.94
CA VAL A 92 8.03 -3.95 -7.30
C VAL A 92 8.59 -2.56 -7.07
N THR A 93 8.45 -1.67 -8.06
CA THR A 93 8.85 -0.27 -7.92
C THR A 93 7.70 0.53 -7.37
N VAL A 94 7.97 1.31 -6.34
CA VAL A 94 7.04 2.28 -5.80
C VAL A 94 7.57 3.69 -6.05
N SER A 95 6.69 4.58 -6.50
CA SER A 95 6.98 6.00 -6.70
C SER A 95 6.05 6.86 -5.85
N ARG A 96 6.61 7.82 -5.13
CA ARG A 96 5.85 8.85 -4.39
C ARG A 96 5.53 10.00 -5.32
N GLU A 97 4.25 10.30 -5.45
CA GLU A 97 3.74 11.48 -6.16
C GLU A 97 3.29 12.50 -5.11
N GLY A 98 3.84 13.71 -5.14
CA GLY A 98 3.42 14.81 -4.29
C GLY A 98 2.27 15.60 -4.92
N GLY A 99 1.33 16.06 -4.10
CA GLY A 99 0.11 16.74 -4.56
C GLY A 99 -1.00 16.69 -3.52
N ALA A 100 -2.19 17.19 -3.85
CA ALA A 100 -3.38 17.00 -3.02
C ALA A 100 -4.20 15.87 -3.63
N PHE A 101 -4.28 14.73 -2.94
CA PHE A 101 -4.99 13.54 -3.40
C PHE A 101 -6.12 13.19 -2.45
N ALA A 102 -7.32 13.02 -2.99
CA ALA A 102 -8.48 12.56 -2.23
C ALA A 102 -8.48 11.03 -2.13
N PHE A 103 -8.67 10.53 -0.91
CA PHE A 103 -8.96 9.13 -0.62
C PHE A 103 -10.24 9.08 0.23
N GLU A 104 -11.10 8.09 0.00
CA GLU A 104 -12.33 7.92 0.77
C GLU A 104 -11.99 7.71 2.27
N LYS A 105 -12.92 7.96 3.18
CA LYS A 105 -12.70 7.66 4.61
C LYS A 105 -13.00 6.18 4.90
N PRO A 106 -12.11 5.44 5.59
CA PRO A 106 -12.39 4.05 5.97
C PRO A 106 -13.63 3.93 6.86
N GLY A 107 -14.48 2.94 6.59
CA GLY A 107 -15.57 2.54 7.49
C GLY A 107 -16.81 3.43 7.47
N GLN A 108 -16.97 4.32 6.48
CA GLN A 108 -18.26 4.99 6.26
C GLN A 108 -19.17 4.16 5.35
N PRO A 109 -20.46 4.00 5.71
CA PRO A 109 -21.44 3.37 4.83
C PRO A 109 -21.67 4.25 3.59
N GLU A 110 -21.91 3.60 2.43
CA GLU A 110 -22.11 4.24 1.11
C GLU A 110 -23.25 5.28 1.05
N THR A 111 -24.04 5.41 2.11
CA THR A 111 -25.25 6.24 2.21
C THR A 111 -25.02 7.63 2.80
N GLU A 112 -23.87 7.91 3.42
CA GLU A 112 -23.50 9.27 3.83
C GLU A 112 -22.69 9.93 2.71
N ASP A 113 -22.86 11.24 2.50
CA ASP A 113 -22.05 12.04 1.59
C ASP A 113 -20.58 11.60 1.68
N GLN A 114 -20.05 11.02 0.60
CA GLN A 114 -18.76 10.34 0.57
C GLN A 114 -17.67 11.28 1.10
N SER A 115 -17.30 11.14 2.38
CA SER A 115 -16.32 12.02 2.96
C SER A 115 -14.93 11.56 2.54
N CYS A 116 -14.19 12.46 1.90
CA CYS A 116 -12.83 12.23 1.48
C CYS A 116 -11.86 12.84 2.49
N LEU A 117 -10.74 12.15 2.73
CA LEU A 117 -9.55 12.70 3.37
C LEU A 117 -8.57 13.12 2.26
N LEU A 118 -7.94 14.29 2.42
CA LEU A 118 -6.91 14.75 1.50
C LEU A 118 -5.52 14.39 2.02
N TYR A 119 -4.65 13.93 1.12
CA TYR A 119 -3.29 13.54 1.41
C TYR A 119 -2.31 14.33 0.57
N ARG A 120 -1.16 14.72 1.16
CA ARG A 120 -0.08 15.48 0.51
C ARG A 120 0.76 14.66 -0.48
N ALA A 121 0.56 13.34 -0.49
CA ALA A 121 1.19 12.43 -1.42
C ALA A 121 0.38 11.14 -1.59
N ARG A 122 0.62 10.47 -2.71
CA ARG A 122 0.20 9.09 -2.96
C ARG A 122 1.37 8.26 -3.44
N TYR A 123 1.26 6.94 -3.33
CA TYR A 123 2.31 6.02 -3.73
C TYR A 123 1.81 5.15 -4.86
N ARG A 124 2.49 5.21 -6.01
CA ARG A 124 2.15 4.47 -7.22
C ARG A 124 3.06 3.27 -7.33
N PHE A 125 2.48 2.08 -7.33
CA PHE A 125 3.18 0.84 -7.63
C PHE A 125 3.10 0.58 -9.14
N ASP A 126 4.23 0.23 -9.75
CA ASP A 126 4.32 -0.12 -11.17
C ASP A 126 3.56 -1.43 -11.50
N VAL A 127 3.49 -2.33 -10.52
CA VAL A 127 2.68 -3.56 -10.54
C VAL A 127 1.95 -3.67 -9.21
N ASP A 128 0.66 -4.05 -9.21
CA ASP A 128 -0.07 -4.33 -7.97
C ASP A 128 0.60 -5.47 -7.19
N PRO A 129 1.17 -5.24 -5.99
CA PRO A 129 1.75 -6.34 -5.20
C PRO A 129 0.72 -7.40 -4.79
N LEU A 130 -0.57 -7.05 -4.73
CA LEU A 130 -1.62 -8.02 -4.41
C LEU A 130 -1.96 -8.93 -5.60
N SER A 131 -1.70 -8.51 -6.83
CA SER A 131 -1.86 -9.38 -8.02
C SER A 131 -0.98 -10.63 -7.93
N LEU A 132 0.11 -10.59 -7.16
CA LEU A 132 1.00 -11.73 -6.90
C LEU A 132 0.31 -12.88 -6.16
N LEU A 133 -0.82 -12.63 -5.50
CA LEU A 133 -1.55 -13.64 -4.73
C LEU A 133 -2.45 -14.50 -5.60
N GLY A 134 -2.95 -13.97 -6.71
CA GLY A 134 -3.77 -14.68 -7.67
C GLY A 134 -2.95 -15.60 -8.58
N ASP A 135 -3.60 -16.60 -9.17
CA ASP A 135 -2.99 -17.44 -10.22
C ASP A 135 -3.10 -16.82 -11.61
N ASN A 136 -3.97 -15.82 -11.78
CA ASN A 136 -4.09 -15.03 -12.99
C ASN A 136 -3.23 -13.77 -12.86
N ALA A 137 -2.01 -13.84 -13.37
CA ALA A 137 -1.11 -12.68 -13.54
C ALA A 137 -1.69 -11.56 -14.44
N GLU A 138 -2.90 -11.74 -14.99
CA GLU A 138 -3.65 -10.72 -15.73
C GLU A 138 -4.52 -9.81 -14.83
N ALA A 139 -4.54 -10.02 -13.51
CA ALA A 139 -5.30 -9.17 -12.60
C ALA A 139 -4.68 -7.76 -12.51
N THR A 140 -5.26 -6.84 -13.29
CA THR A 140 -5.04 -5.38 -13.30
C THR A 140 -3.62 -4.95 -13.70
N SER A 141 -3.36 -4.95 -15.02
CA SER A 141 -2.21 -4.32 -15.71
C SER A 141 -2.24 -2.78 -15.64
N GLY A 142 -2.50 -2.21 -14.45
CA GLY A 142 -2.54 -0.78 -14.23
C GLY A 142 -1.75 -0.41 -12.99
N PRO A 143 -1.13 0.79 -12.96
CA PRO A 143 -0.52 1.28 -11.74
C PRO A 143 -1.56 1.33 -10.63
N CYS A 144 -1.26 0.73 -9.48
CA CYS A 144 -2.11 0.79 -8.31
C CYS A 144 -1.64 1.93 -7.39
N TYR A 145 -2.58 2.76 -6.98
CA TYR A 145 -2.33 3.84 -6.04
C TYR A 145 -2.60 3.34 -4.64
N TYR A 146 -1.65 3.58 -3.77
CA TYR A 146 -1.68 3.16 -2.40
C TYR A 146 -1.47 4.38 -1.51
N GLN A 147 -2.28 4.48 -0.46
CA GLN A 147 -2.04 5.39 0.63
C GLN A 147 -1.03 4.75 1.59
N LEU A 148 0.03 5.47 1.99
CA LEU A 148 0.94 5.01 3.05
C LEU A 148 0.66 5.73 4.36
N ASP A 149 -0.03 5.02 5.26
CA ASP A 149 -0.37 5.48 6.62
C ASP A 149 -1.12 6.84 6.67
N THR A 150 -1.45 7.34 7.87
CA THR A 150 -2.13 8.64 8.07
C THR A 150 -1.18 9.84 8.11
N GLN A 151 0.13 9.62 8.04
CA GLN A 151 1.14 10.68 8.20
C GLN A 151 1.13 11.73 7.08
N GLU A 152 0.56 11.39 5.92
CA GLU A 152 0.43 12.28 4.78
C GLU A 152 -0.93 12.98 4.72
N GLU A 153 -1.86 12.70 5.67
CA GLU A 153 -3.16 13.37 5.76
C GLU A 153 -2.98 14.87 6.02
N LEU A 154 -3.68 15.70 5.25
CA LEU A 154 -3.67 17.14 5.43
C LEU A 154 -4.45 17.51 6.68
N PRO A 155 -3.82 18.18 7.67
CA PRO A 155 -4.50 18.59 8.88
C PRO A 155 -5.51 19.70 8.58
N ARG A 156 -6.53 19.83 9.44
CA ARG A 156 -7.66 20.75 9.24
C ARG A 156 -7.25 22.21 8.99
N ASN A 157 -6.18 22.68 9.61
CA ASN A 157 -5.67 24.04 9.38
C ASN A 157 -5.18 24.23 7.94
N VAL A 158 -4.52 23.22 7.34
CA VAL A 158 -4.09 23.27 5.95
C VAL A 158 -5.30 23.19 5.01
N LEU A 159 -6.31 22.39 5.35
CA LEU A 159 -7.57 22.35 4.59
C LEU A 159 -8.28 23.71 4.58
N ALA A 160 -8.33 24.39 5.73
CA ALA A 160 -8.91 25.73 5.85
C ALA A 160 -8.14 26.77 5.00
N ASP A 161 -6.81 26.71 4.98
CA ASP A 161 -5.97 27.57 4.13
C ASP A 161 -6.20 27.32 2.63
N MET A 162 -6.64 26.11 2.26
CA MET A 162 -7.05 25.75 0.90
C MET A 162 -8.50 26.15 0.57
N GLY A 163 -9.23 26.78 1.51
CA GLY A 163 -10.63 27.16 1.36
C GLY A 163 -11.61 25.99 1.51
N ILE A 164 -11.17 24.86 2.08
CA ILE A 164 -12.00 23.67 2.29
C ILE A 164 -12.60 23.72 3.70
N THR A 165 -13.92 23.83 3.78
CA THR A 165 -14.66 23.81 5.04
C THR A 165 -14.85 22.37 5.51
N VAL A 166 -14.28 22.03 6.66
CA VAL A 166 -14.51 20.73 7.32
C VAL A 166 -15.66 20.90 8.30
N GLU A 167 -16.87 20.47 7.93
CA GLU A 167 -18.02 20.50 8.84
C GLU A 167 -17.83 19.52 10.02
N LYS A 168 -18.46 19.85 11.15
CA LYS A 168 -18.19 19.29 12.48
C LYS A 168 -18.70 17.88 12.70
#